data_AF-A0A529Y642-F1
#
_entry.id   AF-A0A529Y642-F1
#
_cell.length_a   1.000
_cell.length_b   1.000
_cell.length_c   1.000
_cell.angle_alpha   90.00
_cell.angle_beta   90.00
_cell.angle_gamma   90.00
#
_symmetry.space_group_name_H-M   'P 1'
#
loop_
_entity.id
_entity.type
_entity.pdbx_description
1 polymer ?
#
loop_
_entity_poly.entity_id
_entity_poly.type
_entity_poly.pdbx_seq_one_letter_code
_entity_poly.pdbx_strand_id
1 'polypeptide(L)' 'IGTVEFDIEQVYSFERRLSALYPHNRNVRPKIRQQLQVLRDSGYLDFVSRGRYRIRSNPL' A
#
# COMPACT_ATOMS: atom_id res chain seq x y z
N ILE A 1 -9.50 -3.10 20.16
CA ILE A 1 -9.35 -3.71 18.81
C ILE A 1 -8.16 -3.01 18.16
N GLY A 2 -7.08 -3.75 17.87
CA GLY A 2 -5.79 -3.18 17.45
C GLY A 2 -5.82 -2.73 16.00
N THR A 3 -5.24 -1.56 15.72
CA THR A 3 -4.97 -1.09 14.36
C THR A 3 -3.83 -1.90 13.76
N VAL A 4 -4.03 -2.45 12.55
CA VAL A 4 -2.99 -3.24 11.85
C VAL A 4 -1.98 -2.30 11.21
N GLU A 5 -0.70 -2.46 11.53
CA GLU A 5 0.42 -1.81 10.86
C GLU A 5 1.10 -2.75 9.88
N PHE A 6 1.64 -2.18 8.80
CA PHE A 6 2.45 -2.90 7.84
C PHE A 6 3.56 -2.01 7.28
N ASP A 7 4.62 -2.64 6.78
CA ASP A 7 5.67 -1.97 6.03
C ASP A 7 5.53 -2.16 4.52
N ILE A 8 6.25 -1.33 3.77
CA ILE A 8 6.23 -1.33 2.32
C ILE A 8 6.81 -2.60 1.69
N GLU A 9 7.72 -3.31 2.38
CA GLU A 9 8.31 -4.56 1.91
C GLU A 9 7.27 -5.69 1.94
N GLN A 10 6.40 -5.71 2.95
CA GLN A 10 5.24 -6.61 2.97
C GLN A 10 4.32 -6.37 1.78
N VAL A 11 4.15 -5.13 1.32
CA VAL A 11 3.37 -4.83 0.11
C VAL A 11 4.13 -5.23 -1.16
N TYR A 12 5.44 -5.03 -1.19
CA TYR A 12 6.28 -5.48 -2.31
C TYR A 12 6.30 -7.00 -2.47
N SER A 13 5.98 -7.79 -1.43
CA SER A 13 5.80 -9.25 -1.56
C SER A 13 4.72 -9.63 -2.60
N PHE A 14 3.77 -8.73 -2.89
CA PHE A 14 2.74 -8.92 -3.90
C PHE A 14 3.17 -8.54 -5.32
N GLU A 15 4.39 -8.02 -5.52
CA GLU A 15 4.90 -7.55 -6.82
C GLU A 15 4.75 -8.62 -7.90
N ARG A 16 5.17 -9.87 -7.64
CA ARG A 16 5.08 -10.96 -8.62
C ARG A 16 3.63 -11.20 -9.07
N ARG A 17 2.69 -11.22 -8.11
CA ARG A 17 1.27 -11.42 -8.39
C ARG A 17 0.69 -10.24 -9.19
N LEU A 18 1.05 -9.01 -8.83
CA LEU A 18 0.60 -7.81 -9.53
C LEU A 18 1.19 -7.73 -10.94
N SER A 19 2.45 -8.10 -11.14
CA SER A 19 3.07 -8.19 -12.47
C SER A 19 2.36 -9.22 -13.36
N ALA A 20 1.95 -10.35 -12.80
CA ALA A 20 1.18 -11.36 -13.54
C ALA A 20 -0.22 -10.88 -13.94
N LEU A 21 -0.90 -10.14 -13.05
CA LEU A 21 -2.24 -9.57 -13.32
C LEU A 21 -2.18 -8.38 -14.29
N TYR A 22 -1.10 -7.60 -14.27
CA TYR A 22 -0.92 -6.41 -15.06
C TYR A 22 0.37 -6.50 -15.90
N PRO A 23 0.44 -7.40 -16.90
CA PRO A 23 1.68 -7.73 -17.61
C PRO A 23 2.31 -6.57 -18.39
N HIS A 24 1.52 -5.55 -18.73
CA HIS A 24 2.01 -4.34 -19.39
C HIS A 24 2.53 -3.27 -18.41
N ASN A 25 2.32 -3.44 -17.10
CA ASN A 25 2.84 -2.52 -16.10
C ASN A 25 4.30 -2.82 -15.77
N ARG A 26 5.22 -2.09 -16.40
CA ARG A 26 6.67 -2.21 -16.13
C ARG A 26 7.13 -1.52 -14.84
N ASN A 27 6.22 -0.88 -14.11
CA ASN A 27 6.50 -0.01 -12.96
C ASN A 27 5.63 -0.40 -11.74
N VAL A 28 5.59 -1.68 -11.38
CA VAL A 28 4.72 -2.19 -10.31
C VAL A 28 5.02 -1.56 -8.95
N ARG A 29 6.29 -1.51 -8.50
CA ARG A 29 6.63 -0.86 -7.21
C ARG A 29 6.28 0.64 -7.17
N PRO A 30 6.58 1.45 -8.20
CA PRO A 30 6.05 2.81 -8.29
C PRO A 30 4.52 2.88 -8.20
N LYS A 31 3.81 1.99 -8.89
CA LYS A 31 2.35 1.94 -8.85
C LYS A 31 1.82 1.59 -7.46
N ILE A 32 2.46 0.65 -6.75
CA ILE A 32 2.16 0.33 -5.36
C ILE A 32 2.28 1.57 -4.48
N ARG A 33 3.39 2.31 -4.56
CA ARG A 33 3.58 3.55 -3.79
C ARG A 33 2.49 4.59 -4.10
N GLN A 34 2.15 4.75 -5.38
CA GLN A 34 1.07 5.63 -5.79
C GLN A 34 -0.27 5.21 -5.17
N GLN A 35 -0.60 3.92 -5.17
CA GLN A 35 -1.86 3.44 -4.58
C GLN A 35 -1.89 3.59 -3.06
N LEU A 36 -0.76 3.39 -2.36
CA LEU A 36 -0.67 3.66 -0.92
C LEU A 36 -0.87 5.14 -0.60
N GLN A 37 -0.38 6.05 -1.46
CA GLN A 37 -0.66 7.48 -1.33
C GLN A 37 -2.14 7.79 -1.52
N VAL A 38 -2.78 7.24 -2.56
CA VAL A 38 -4.24 7.39 -2.79
C VAL A 38 -5.04 6.91 -1.58
N LEU A 39 -4.72 5.74 -1.02
CA LEU A 39 -5.42 5.18 0.15
C LEU A 39 -5.21 6.02 1.42
N ARG A 40 -4.01 6.58 1.61
CA ARG A 40 -3.75 7.53 2.70
C ARG A 40 -4.58 8.80 2.54
N ASP A 41 -4.55 9.39 1.36
CA ASP A 41 -5.19 10.66 1.07
C ASP A 41 -6.72 10.56 1.12
N SER A 42 -7.27 9.35 0.89
CA SER A 42 -8.70 9.05 0.97
C SER A 42 -9.18 8.54 2.33
N GLY A 43 -8.34 8.55 3.37
CA GLY A 43 -8.83 8.23 4.72
C GLY A 43 -8.65 6.79 5.19
N TYR A 44 -8.13 5.89 4.35
CA TYR A 44 -8.01 4.46 4.69
C TYR A 44 -6.73 4.11 5.43
N LEU A 45 -5.65 4.85 5.18
CA LEU A 45 -4.34 4.61 5.78
C LEU A 45 -3.84 5.85 6.53
N ASP A 46 -3.05 5.62 7.58
CA ASP A 46 -2.17 6.63 8.16
C ASP A 46 -0.72 6.39 7.72
N PHE A 47 0.00 7.48 7.43
CA PHE A 47 1.45 7.42 7.28
C PHE A 47 2.10 7.51 8.67
N VAL A 48 2.75 6.42 9.09
CA VAL A 48 3.40 6.35 10.41
C VAL A 48 4.83 6.88 10.31
N SER A 49 5.59 6.35 9.36
CA SER A 49 6.97 6.77 9.05
C SER A 49 7.35 6.28 7.65
N ARG A 50 8.58 6.53 7.19
CA ARG A 50 9.03 6.14 5.85
C ARG A 50 8.80 4.64 5.63
N GLY A 51 7.90 4.32 4.70
CA GLY A 51 7.58 2.93 4.34
C GLY A 51 6.72 2.19 5.38
N ARG A 52 6.13 2.87 6.36
CA ARG A 52 5.27 2.28 7.41
C ARG A 52 3.89 2.91 7.37
N TYR A 53 2.87 2.06 7.36
CA TYR A 53 1.47 2.45 7.25
C TYR A 53 0.63 1.76 8.30
N ARG A 54 -0.49 2.37 8.65
CA ARG A 54 -1.49 1.81 9.56
C ARG A 54 -2.86 1.84 8.90
N ILE A 55 -3.61 0.75 9.02
CA ILE A 55 -5.01 0.69 8.55
C ILE A 55 -5.90 1.45 9.54
N ARG A 56 -6.72 2.38 9.03
CA ARG A 56 -7.75 3.04 9.82
C ARG A 56 -8.98 2.16 9.93
N SER A 57 -9.45 1.95 11.16
CA SER A 57 -10.65 1.14 11.46
C SER A 57 -11.96 1.80 11.00
N ASN A 58 -11.93 3.10 10.70
CA ASN A 58 -13.08 3.86 10.22
C ASN A 58 -12.60 4.91 9.19
N PRO A 59 -12.57 4.56 7.88
CA PRO A 59 -12.25 5.51 6.84
C PRO A 59 -13.29 6.64 6.77
N LEU A 60 -12.85 7.81 6.35
CA LEU A 60 -13.69 9.01 6.17
C LEU A 60 -14.78 8.79 5.10
#